data_AF-A0A2W6CSX6-F1
#
_entry.id   AF-A0A2W6CSX6-F1
#
_cell.length_a   1.000
_cell.length_b   1.000
_cell.length_c   1.000
_cell.angle_alpha   90.00
_cell.angle_beta   90.00
_cell.angle_gamma   90.00
#
_symmetry.space_group_name_H-M   'P 1'
#
loop_
_entity.id
_entity.type
_entity.pdbx_description
1 polymer ?
#
loop_
_entity_poly.entity_id
_entity_poly.type
_entity_poly.pdbx_seq_one_letter_code
_entity_poly.pdbx_strand_id
1 'polypeptide(L)'
;MLHNGSGMTDKEMADWHYAHRAEMDASIDENESFPMELDPNFALKMSFHPSGKEAEAIRLAAEHAGVGLSDWIRAACVAAAKDQGIAPRNEELRDVVRSLSRDVERLRTVADAA
;
A
#
# COMPACT_ATOMS: atom_id res chain seq x y z
N MET A 1 47.71 20.56 -7.29
CA MET A 1 47.12 19.45 -8.05
C MET A 1 47.28 18.18 -7.23
N LEU A 2 46.20 17.69 -6.64
CA LEU A 2 46.16 16.36 -6.00
C LEU A 2 44.95 15.65 -6.61
N HIS A 3 45.22 14.61 -7.39
CA HIS A 3 44.23 13.68 -7.91
C HIS A 3 43.84 12.74 -6.76
N ASN A 4 42.71 13.00 -6.11
CA ASN A 4 42.02 11.97 -5.33
C ASN A 4 40.94 11.34 -6.22
N GLY A 5 41.37 10.62 -7.25
CA GLY A 5 40.52 9.65 -7.94
C GLY A 5 40.70 8.30 -7.28
N SER A 6 39.75 7.87 -6.44
CA SER A 6 39.66 6.48 -5.93
C SER A 6 38.33 6.26 -5.20
N GLY A 7 37.21 6.55 -5.87
CA GLY A 7 35.92 5.94 -5.56
C GLY A 7 35.42 5.32 -6.86
N MET A 8 34.96 4.07 -6.82
CA MET A 8 34.32 3.44 -7.98
C MET A 8 33.26 4.40 -8.54
N THR A 9 33.28 4.60 -9.85
CA THR A 9 32.20 5.29 -10.55
C THR A 9 30.89 4.53 -10.36
N ASP A 10 29.74 5.21 -10.50
CA ASP A 10 28.42 4.58 -10.34
C ASP A 10 28.25 3.33 -11.22
N LYS A 11 28.87 3.33 -12.39
CA LYS A 11 28.91 2.18 -13.28
C LYS A 11 29.74 1.02 -12.69
N GLU A 12 30.95 1.32 -12.22
CA GLU A 12 31.80 0.31 -11.58
C GLU A 12 31.18 -0.22 -10.29
N MET A 13 30.43 0.62 -9.57
CA MET A 13 29.66 0.23 -8.39
C MET A 13 28.51 -0.70 -8.76
N ALA A 14 27.74 -0.37 -9.81
CA ALA A 14 26.68 -1.23 -10.31
C ALA A 14 27.21 -2.59 -10.80
N ASP A 15 28.31 -2.58 -11.56
CA ASP A 15 28.97 -3.80 -12.06
C ASP A 15 29.50 -4.65 -10.90
N TRP A 16 30.05 -4.01 -9.86
CA TRP A 16 30.50 -4.69 -8.65
C TRP A 16 29.35 -5.32 -7.87
N HIS A 17 28.25 -4.60 -7.65
CA HIS A 17 27.04 -5.13 -7.00
C HIS A 17 26.45 -6.31 -7.77
N TYR A 18 26.49 -6.26 -9.11
CA TYR A 18 25.99 -7.36 -9.93
C TYR A 18 26.88 -8.60 -9.82
N ALA A 19 28.20 -8.41 -9.85
CA ALA A 19 29.17 -9.50 -9.75
C ALA A 19 29.18 -10.17 -8.37
N HIS A 20 28.90 -9.42 -7.29
CA HIS A 20 28.93 -9.91 -5.91
C HIS A 20 27.53 -10.09 -5.31
N ARG A 21 26.48 -10.10 -6.15
CA ARG A 21 25.07 -10.18 -5.70
C ARG A 21 24.80 -11.40 -4.82
N ALA A 22 25.34 -12.56 -5.19
CA ALA A 22 25.16 -13.79 -4.42
C ALA A 22 25.78 -13.73 -3.02
N GLU A 23 26.84 -12.94 -2.83
CA GLU A 23 27.49 -12.73 -1.51
C GLU A 23 26.70 -11.72 -0.67
N MET A 24 26.09 -10.72 -1.30
CA MET A 24 25.19 -9.78 -0.64
C MET A 24 23.89 -10.46 -0.20
N ASP A 25 23.29 -11.28 -1.05
CA ASP A 25 22.07 -12.03 -0.72
C ASP A 25 22.31 -13.04 0.41
N ALA A 26 23.52 -13.61 0.51
CA ALA A 26 23.91 -14.48 1.62
C ALA A 26 24.13 -13.74 2.95
N SER A 27 24.27 -12.41 2.92
CA SER A 27 24.49 -11.55 4.10
C SER A 27 23.22 -10.90 4.65
N ILE A 28 22.09 -11.01 3.94
CA ILE A 28 20.79 -10.52 4.40
C ILE A 28 20.27 -11.52 5.43
N ASP A 29 20.32 -11.16 6.71
CA ASP A 29 19.61 -11.90 7.76
C ASP A 29 18.11 -11.77 7.48
N GLU A 30 17.46 -12.87 7.10
CA GLU A 30 16.02 -12.94 6.79
C GLU A 30 15.13 -12.46 7.96
N ASN A 31 15.71 -12.22 9.14
CA ASN A 31 15.03 -11.68 10.31
C ASN A 31 15.10 -10.15 10.45
N GLU A 32 15.76 -9.42 9.56
CA GLU A 32 15.82 -7.96 9.63
C GLU A 32 14.49 -7.34 9.13
N SER A 33 13.54 -7.23 10.06
CA SER A 33 12.24 -6.60 9.82
C SER A 33 12.39 -5.08 9.81
N PHE A 34 12.21 -4.46 8.65
CA PHE A 34 12.08 -3.02 8.54
C PHE A 34 10.64 -2.60 8.84
N PRO A 35 10.38 -1.83 9.91
CA PRO A 35 9.04 -1.31 10.17
C PRO A 35 8.69 -0.29 9.08
N MET A 36 7.79 -0.68 8.18
CA MET A 36 7.16 0.26 7.24
C MET A 36 5.99 0.94 7.94
N GLU A 37 6.15 2.21 8.29
CA GLU A 37 5.04 3.02 8.79
C GLU A 37 4.12 3.40 7.63
N LEU A 38 2.89 2.89 7.64
CA LEU A 38 1.84 3.31 6.70
C LEU A 38 1.40 4.73 7.07
N ASP A 39 1.33 5.62 6.07
CA ASP A 39 0.85 6.99 6.25
C ASP A 39 -0.61 6.96 6.77
N PRO A 40 -0.90 7.55 7.95
CA PRO A 40 -2.25 7.57 8.51
C PRO A 40 -3.26 8.32 7.63
N ASN A 41 -2.80 9.08 6.62
CA ASN A 41 -3.63 9.80 5.65
C ASN A 41 -3.81 9.05 4.33
N PHE A 42 -3.37 7.79 4.23
CA PHE A 42 -3.60 7.01 3.02
C PHE A 42 -5.11 6.78 2.80
N ALA A 43 -5.69 7.56 1.88
CA ALA A 43 -7.11 7.51 1.55
C ALA A 43 -7.31 6.84 0.19
N LEU A 44 -7.82 5.60 0.19
CA LEU A 44 -8.30 4.95 -1.03
C LEU A 44 -9.56 5.68 -1.52
N LYS A 45 -9.52 6.23 -2.73
CA LYS A 45 -10.70 6.83 -3.38
C LYS A 45 -11.42 5.75 -4.19
N MET A 46 -12.72 5.60 -3.96
CA MET A 46 -13.59 4.71 -4.72
C MET A 46 -14.77 5.48 -5.30
N SER A 47 -15.15 5.14 -6.52
CA SER A 47 -16.31 5.73 -7.21
C SER A 47 -17.39 4.66 -7.37
N PHE A 48 -18.64 5.02 -7.09
CA PHE A 48 -19.81 4.18 -7.35
C PHE A 48 -20.91 5.04 -7.98
N HIS A 49 -21.76 4.40 -8.78
CA HIS A 49 -22.81 5.08 -9.55
C HIS A 49 -24.18 4.53 -9.13
N PRO A 50 -24.77 5.06 -8.05
CA PRO A 50 -26.12 4.68 -7.65
C PRO A 50 -27.13 5.19 -8.68
N SER A 51 -28.28 4.54 -8.78
CA SER A 51 -29.40 5.07 -9.57
C SER A 51 -29.86 6.42 -9.01
N GLY A 52 -30.54 7.23 -9.82
CA GLY A 52 -30.97 8.57 -9.38
C GLY A 52 -31.83 8.56 -8.11
N LYS A 53 -32.67 7.53 -7.92
CA LYS A 53 -33.49 7.38 -6.71
C LYS A 53 -32.65 7.02 -5.47
N GLU A 54 -31.66 6.15 -5.63
CA GLU A 54 -30.74 5.77 -4.55
C GLU A 54 -29.84 6.93 -4.15
N ALA A 55 -29.32 7.67 -5.13
CA ALA A 55 -28.51 8.86 -4.88
C ALA A 55 -29.27 9.89 -4.03
N GLU A 56 -30.54 10.10 -4.34
CA GLU A 56 -31.38 11.04 -3.61
C GLU A 56 -31.72 10.55 -2.20
N ALA A 57 -32.02 9.26 -2.04
CA ALA A 57 -32.25 8.67 -0.73
C ALA A 57 -31.01 8.79 0.18
N ILE A 58 -29.81 8.60 -0.37
CA ILE A 58 -28.54 8.75 0.38
C ILE A 58 -28.34 10.21 0.81
N ARG A 59 -28.62 11.17 -0.07
CA ARG A 59 -28.50 12.61 0.27
C ARG A 59 -29.44 13.01 1.40
N LEU A 60 -30.72 12.62 1.31
CA LEU A 60 -31.71 12.90 2.34
C LEU A 60 -31.34 12.25 3.68
N ALA A 61 -30.78 11.04 3.65
CA ALA A 61 -30.33 10.35 4.85
C ALA A 61 -29.14 11.07 5.52
N ALA A 62 -28.19 11.59 4.72
CA ALA A 62 -27.09 12.40 5.23
C ALA A 62 -27.58 13.73 5.84
N GLU A 63 -28.50 14.41 5.16
CA GLU A 63 -29.12 15.65 5.64
C GLU A 63 -29.88 15.44 6.96
N HIS A 64 -30.71 14.40 7.04
CA HIS A 64 -31.45 14.07 8.26
C HIS A 64 -30.55 13.71 9.44
N ALA A 65 -29.38 13.11 9.17
CA ALA A 65 -28.36 12.82 10.17
C ALA A 65 -27.50 14.04 10.55
N GLY A 66 -27.65 15.18 9.85
CA GLY A 66 -26.88 16.40 10.12
C GLY A 66 -25.39 16.28 9.82
N VAL A 67 -24.99 15.38 8.90
CA VAL A 67 -23.59 15.11 8.58
C VAL A 67 -23.30 15.29 7.08
N GLY A 68 -22.03 15.47 6.72
CA GLY A 68 -21.60 15.51 5.34
C GLY A 68 -21.82 14.17 4.62
N LEU A 69 -22.14 14.23 3.32
CA LEU A 69 -22.42 13.05 2.49
C LEU A 69 -21.31 11.99 2.55
N SER A 70 -20.04 12.41 2.44
CA SER A 70 -18.89 11.50 2.48
C SER A 70 -18.73 10.81 3.85
N ASP A 71 -18.99 11.53 4.93
CA ASP A 71 -18.89 10.97 6.29
C ASP A 71 -20.04 10.02 6.57
N TRP A 72 -21.23 10.34 6.08
CA TRP A 72 -22.38 9.45 6.12
C TRP A 72 -22.11 8.14 5.38
N ILE A 73 -21.58 8.22 4.15
CA ILE A 73 -21.22 7.03 3.36
C ILE A 73 -20.16 6.20 4.08
N ARG A 74 -19.11 6.83 4.63
CA ARG A 74 -18.06 6.13 5.38
C ARG A 74 -18.65 5.39 6.59
N ALA A 75 -19.51 6.05 7.37
CA ALA A 75 -20.17 5.43 8.52
C ALA A 75 -21.06 4.27 8.12
N ALA A 76 -21.83 4.42 7.03
CA ALA A 76 -22.67 3.37 6.48
C ALA A 76 -21.85 2.14 6.02
N CYS A 77 -20.72 2.35 5.34
CA CYS A 77 -19.82 1.27 4.95
C CYS A 77 -19.22 0.54 6.17
N VAL A 78 -18.82 1.27 7.21
CA VAL A 78 -18.29 0.67 8.45
C VAL A 78 -19.37 -0.15 9.16
N ALA A 79 -20.60 0.36 9.25
CA ALA A 79 -21.71 -0.36 9.84
C ALA A 79 -22.05 -1.63 9.05
N ALA A 80 -22.16 -1.53 7.72
CA ALA A 80 -22.42 -2.67 6.85
C ALA A 80 -21.33 -3.75 6.94
N ALA A 81 -20.06 -3.36 7.03
CA ALA A 81 -18.95 -4.29 7.22
C ALA A 81 -19.07 -5.05 8.55
N LYS A 82 -19.40 -4.34 9.65
CA LYS A 82 -19.63 -4.96 10.96
C LYS A 82 -20.80 -5.94 10.95
N ASP A 83 -21.93 -5.54 10.35
CA ASP A 83 -23.15 -6.36 10.30
C ASP A 83 -23.00 -7.63 9.47
N GLN A 84 -22.19 -7.60 8.40
CA GLN A 84 -21.91 -8.79 7.60
C GLN A 84 -20.91 -9.76 8.26
N GLY A 85 -20.45 -9.47 9.49
CA GLY A 85 -19.35 -10.22 10.10
C GLY A 85 -18.02 -10.02 9.37
N ILE A 86 -17.98 -9.09 8.40
CA ILE A 86 -16.77 -8.56 7.77
C ILE A 86 -16.20 -7.48 8.71
N ALA A 87 -16.15 -7.76 10.01
CA ALA A 87 -14.99 -7.30 10.75
C ALA A 87 -13.88 -8.18 10.18
N PRO A 88 -12.94 -7.61 9.39
CA PRO A 88 -11.92 -8.45 8.79
C PRO A 88 -11.28 -9.24 9.90
N ARG A 89 -11.34 -10.57 9.85
CA ARG A 89 -10.63 -11.35 10.87
C ARG A 89 -9.18 -10.90 10.76
N ASN A 90 -8.53 -10.64 11.88
CA ASN A 90 -7.15 -10.15 11.88
C ASN A 90 -6.24 -11.02 10.99
N GLU A 91 -6.57 -12.31 10.84
CA GLU A 91 -5.94 -13.24 9.90
C GLU A 91 -6.21 -12.90 8.43
N GLU A 92 -7.45 -12.64 8.03
CA GLU A 92 -7.82 -12.25 6.67
C GLU A 92 -7.15 -10.92 6.26
N LEU A 93 -7.04 -9.94 7.17
CA LEU A 93 -6.26 -8.72 6.91
C LEU A 93 -4.77 -8.99 6.75
N ARG A 94 -4.20 -9.85 7.59
CA ARG A 94 -2.78 -10.21 7.51
C ARG A 94 -2.47 -10.94 6.21
N ASP A 95 -3.40 -11.74 5.70
CA ASP A 95 -3.25 -12.45 4.43
C ASP A 95 -3.37 -11.50 3.24
N VAL A 96 -4.31 -10.55 3.29
CA VAL A 96 -4.44 -9.49 2.27
C VAL A 96 -3.19 -8.60 2.25
N VAL A 97 -2.70 -8.18 3.42
CA VAL A 97 -1.46 -7.38 3.53
C VAL A 97 -0.26 -8.16 2.97
N ARG A 98 -0.11 -9.44 3.33
CA ARG A 98 0.96 -10.30 2.77
C ARG A 98 0.84 -10.47 1.26
N SER A 99 -0.37 -10.56 0.72
CA SER A 99 -0.58 -10.64 -0.72
C SER A 99 -0.18 -9.34 -1.42
N LEU A 100 -0.65 -8.20 -0.90
CA LEU A 100 -0.30 -6.88 -1.43
C LEU A 100 1.21 -6.62 -1.39
N SER A 101 1.90 -7.00 -0.32
CA SER A 101 3.36 -6.88 -0.24
C SER A 101 4.06 -7.67 -1.33
N ARG A 102 3.61 -8.91 -1.62
CA ARG A 102 4.19 -9.72 -2.71
C ARG A 102 3.93 -9.12 -4.09
N ASP A 103 2.75 -8.55 -4.30
CA ASP A 103 2.38 -7.96 -5.59
C ASP A 103 3.13 -6.64 -5.84
N VAL A 104 3.32 -5.82 -4.81
CA VAL A 104 4.17 -4.63 -4.87
C VAL A 104 5.62 -5.00 -5.17
N GLU A 105 6.14 -6.04 -4.54
CA GLU A 105 7.52 -6.49 -4.77
C GLU A 105 7.73 -6.99 -6.20
N ARG A 106 6.75 -7.73 -6.73
CA ARG A 106 6.75 -8.13 -8.14
C ARG A 106 6.73 -6.93 -9.07
N LEU A 107 5.88 -5.94 -8.80
CA LEU A 107 5.83 -4.73 -9.61
C LEU A 107 7.14 -3.94 -9.59
N ARG A 108 7.82 -3.89 -8.44
CA ARG A 108 9.18 -3.31 -8.34
C ARG A 108 10.20 -4.07 -9.17
N THR A 109 10.24 -5.39 -9.04
CA THR A 109 11.18 -6.22 -9.83
C THR A 109 10.98 -6.10 -11.34
N VAL A 110 9.73 -5.88 -11.79
CA VAL A 110 9.41 -5.63 -13.20
C VAL A 110 9.80 -4.23 -13.63
N ALA A 111 9.59 -3.22 -12.78
CA ALA A 111 9.99 -1.84 -13.05
C ALA A 111 11.52 -1.68 -13.10
N ASP A 112 12.25 -2.40 -12.25
CA ASP A 112 13.72 -2.38 -12.21
C ASP A 112 14.37 -3.18 -13.36
N ALA A 113 13.57 -4.00 -14.07
CA ALA A 113 13.99 -4.78 -15.23
C ALA A 113 13.67 -4.12 -16.58
N ALA A 114 13.00 -2.95 -16.58
CA ALA A 114 12.59 -2.19 -17.76
C ALA A 114 13.51 -0.98 -18.01
#